data_AF-A0A9Q2W7L6-F1
#
_entry.id   AF-A0A9Q2W7L6-F1
#
_cell.length_a   1.000
_cell.length_b   1.000
_cell.length_c   1.000
_cell.angle_alpha   90.00
_cell.angle_beta   90.00
_cell.angle_gamma   90.00
#
_symmetry.space_group_name_H-M   'P 1'
#
loop_
_entity.id
_entity.type
_entity.pdbx_description
1 polymer ?
#
loop_
_entity_poly.entity_id
_entity_poly.type
_entity_poly.pdbx_seq_one_letter_code
_entity_poly.pdbx_strand_id
1 'polypeptide(L)'
;MSNADYGGLVICGRGAQKVVRDEKDGDERWCFKCRKRREFRSIVTAAVDWEHDYYGPSGSVRCAVCHSNDGDCFPGTYRMWGDG
;
A
#
# COMPACT_ATOMS: atom_id res chain seq x y z
N MET A 1 -10.63 -20.84 -2.31
CA MET A 1 -10.74 -19.93 -3.48
C MET A 1 -9.59 -20.32 -4.40
N SER A 2 -9.92 -20.67 -5.65
CA SER A 2 -9.10 -21.47 -6.56
C SER A 2 -8.03 -20.66 -7.30
N ASN A 3 -6.79 -21.16 -7.29
CA ASN A 3 -5.76 -20.77 -8.25
C ASN A 3 -6.25 -21.13 -9.66
N ALA A 4 -6.22 -20.18 -10.60
CA ALA A 4 -6.50 -20.46 -12.00
C ALA A 4 -5.21 -20.97 -12.66
N ASP A 5 -5.16 -22.27 -12.98
CA ASP A 5 -4.04 -22.90 -13.68
C ASP A 5 -4.18 -22.65 -15.19
N TYR A 6 -3.31 -21.79 -15.71
CA TYR A 6 -3.15 -21.55 -17.15
C TYR A 6 -1.89 -22.29 -17.62
N GLY A 7 -1.96 -23.62 -17.72
CA GLY A 7 -0.94 -24.42 -18.40
C GLY A 7 0.49 -24.16 -17.91
N GLY A 8 0.71 -24.23 -16.59
CA GLY A 8 2.03 -24.07 -15.99
C GLY A 8 2.47 -22.62 -15.71
N LEU A 9 1.64 -21.63 -16.01
CA LEU A 9 1.84 -20.25 -15.55
C LEU A 9 1.12 -20.04 -14.21
N VAL A 10 1.87 -20.04 -13.11
CA VAL A 10 1.39 -19.52 -11.83
C VAL A 10 1.46 -18.01 -11.90
N ILE A 11 0.33 -17.36 -12.21
CA ILE A 11 0.20 -15.93 -12.00
C ILE A 11 0.18 -15.75 -10.48
N CYS A 12 1.23 -15.13 -9.92
CA CYS A 12 1.25 -14.66 -8.54
C CYS A 12 0.22 -13.52 -8.39
N GLY A 13 -1.07 -13.87 -8.41
CA GLY A 13 -2.10 -12.98 -7.92
C GLY A 13 -1.80 -12.69 -6.46
N ARG A 14 -2.07 -11.46 -6.01
CA ARG A 14 -2.02 -11.18 -4.57
C ARG A 14 -3.05 -12.10 -3.91
N GLY A 15 -2.58 -13.17 -3.26
CA GLY A 15 -3.40 -14.02 -2.41
C GLY A 15 -4.06 -13.21 -1.29
N ALA A 16 -4.78 -13.86 -0.39
CA ALA A 16 -5.35 -13.16 0.76
C ALA A 16 -4.22 -12.41 1.51
N GLN A 17 -4.36 -11.09 1.65
CA GLN A 17 -3.40 -10.26 2.39
C GLN A 17 -3.96 -9.90 3.75
N LYS A 18 -3.11 -9.85 4.77
CA LYS A 18 -3.44 -9.33 6.10
C LYS A 18 -2.59 -8.10 6.41
N VAL A 19 -3.16 -7.16 7.15
CA VAL A 19 -2.42 -6.03 7.70
C VAL A 19 -1.56 -6.54 8.85
N VAL A 20 -0.25 -6.32 8.76
CA VAL A 20 0.73 -6.69 9.80
C VAL A 20 1.25 -5.48 10.57
N ARG A 21 1.07 -4.27 10.01
CA ARG A 21 1.37 -3.00 10.68
C ARG A 21 0.42 -1.93 10.18
N ASP A 22 -0.10 -1.14 11.09
CA ASP A 22 -0.93 0.03 10.84
C ASP A 22 -0.61 1.08 11.90
N GLU A 23 0.10 2.12 11.50
CA GLU A 23 0.53 3.18 12.41
C GLU A 23 0.33 4.57 11.80
N LYS A 24 0.32 5.58 12.65
CA LYS A 24 0.26 6.98 12.22
C LYS A 24 1.53 7.36 11.46
N ASP A 25 1.36 7.91 10.26
CA ASP A 25 2.45 8.38 9.40
C ASP A 25 2.71 9.88 9.62
N GLY A 26 3.48 10.20 10.66
CA GLY A 26 3.91 11.57 10.96
C GLY A 26 2.77 12.54 11.28
N ASP A 27 2.95 13.81 10.89
CA ASP A 27 1.94 14.86 11.04
C ASP A 27 0.85 14.79 9.97
N GLU A 28 -0.24 15.52 10.16
CA GLU A 28 -1.28 15.62 9.13
C GLU A 28 -0.73 16.22 7.83
N ARG A 29 -1.18 15.69 6.68
CA ARG A 29 -0.77 16.15 5.34
C ARG A 29 -1.99 16.45 4.48
N TRP A 30 -1.82 17.23 3.42
CA TRP A 30 -2.93 17.58 2.53
C TRP A 30 -3.37 16.38 1.70
N CYS A 31 -4.62 15.94 1.86
CA CYS A 31 -5.20 14.87 1.04
C CYS A 31 -5.96 15.46 -0.16
N PHE A 32 -5.59 15.05 -1.38
CA PHE A 32 -6.19 15.57 -2.62
C PHE A 32 -7.65 15.19 -2.77
N LYS A 33 -7.98 13.95 -2.42
CA LYS A 33 -9.35 13.44 -2.49
C LYS A 33 -10.25 14.09 -1.45
N CYS A 34 -9.74 14.35 -0.24
CA CYS A 34 -10.51 14.99 0.83
C CYS A 34 -10.55 16.52 0.75
N ARG A 35 -9.64 17.16 -0.01
CA ARG A 35 -9.45 18.61 -0.10
C ARG A 35 -9.23 19.29 1.26
N LYS A 36 -8.53 18.62 2.19
CA LYS A 36 -8.16 19.12 3.52
C LYS A 36 -6.98 18.34 4.11
N ARG A 37 -6.37 18.89 5.17
CA ARG A 37 -5.34 18.20 5.97
C ARG A 37 -5.95 17.02 6.72
N ARG A 38 -5.25 15.89 6.71
CA ARG A 38 -5.68 14.61 7.30
C ARG A 38 -4.49 13.84 7.86
N GLU A 39 -4.76 13.03 8.88
CA GLU A 39 -3.87 11.93 9.26
C GLU A 39 -3.72 10.92 8.10
N PHE A 40 -2.50 10.45 7.93
CA PHE A 40 -2.17 9.32 7.07
C PHE A 40 -1.67 8.15 7.92
N ARG A 41 -1.84 6.94 7.40
CA ARG A 41 -1.46 5.68 8.04
C ARG A 41 -0.45 4.95 7.17
N SER A 42 0.67 4.54 7.77
CA SER A 42 1.61 3.62 7.15
C SER A 42 1.12 2.19 7.40
N ILE A 43 0.68 1.53 6.32
CA ILE A 43 0.04 0.22 6.34
C ILE A 43 0.97 -0.77 5.65
N VAL A 44 1.40 -1.80 6.37
CA VAL A 44 2.13 -2.95 5.81
C VAL A 44 1.20 -4.14 5.73
N THR A 45 1.14 -4.74 4.56
CA THR A 45 0.37 -5.96 4.27
C THR A 45 1.31 -7.10 3.91
N ALA A 46 1.00 -8.30 4.36
CA ALA A 46 1.73 -9.52 3.98
C ALA A 46 0.73 -10.57 3.49
N ALA A 47 1.16 -11.49 2.63
CA ALA A 47 0.34 -12.65 2.28
C ALA A 47 0.01 -13.47 3.53
N VAL A 48 -1.17 -14.07 3.56
CA VAL A 48 -1.58 -15.01 4.60
C VAL A 48 -0.80 -16.32 4.45
N ASP A 49 -0.50 -16.74 3.21
CA ASP A 49 0.30 -17.91 2.83
C ASP A 49 1.72 -17.51 2.45
N TRP A 50 2.56 -17.27 3.47
CA TRP A 50 3.95 -16.86 3.30
C TRP A 50 4.80 -17.83 2.44
N GLU A 51 4.42 -19.11 2.32
CA GLU A 51 5.11 -20.11 1.49
C GLU A 51 5.05 -19.80 -0.02
N HIS A 52 4.08 -19.00 -0.47
CA HIS A 52 3.92 -18.62 -1.88
C HIS A 52 4.11 -17.11 -2.11
N ASP A 53 4.57 -16.37 -1.10
CA ASP A 53 4.78 -14.93 -1.19
C ASP A 53 6.18 -14.61 -1.76
N TYR A 54 6.27 -14.55 -3.08
CA TYR A 54 7.51 -14.18 -3.78
C TYR A 54 7.94 -12.72 -3.53
N TYR A 55 6.98 -11.84 -3.22
CA TYR A 55 7.22 -10.39 -3.12
C TYR A 55 7.39 -9.89 -1.68
N GLY A 56 6.99 -10.70 -0.71
CA GLY A 56 7.06 -10.37 0.70
C GLY A 56 6.12 -9.21 1.09
N PRO A 57 6.29 -8.68 2.31
CA PRO A 57 5.42 -7.61 2.82
C PRO A 57 5.48 -6.34 1.96
N SER A 58 4.31 -5.80 1.64
CA SER A 58 4.14 -4.57 0.86
C SER A 58 3.63 -3.43 1.74
N GLY A 59 4.36 -2.31 1.74
CA GLY A 59 4.00 -1.08 2.43
C GLY A 59 3.19 -0.12 1.55
N SER A 60 2.26 0.60 2.14
CA SER A 60 1.55 1.72 1.51
C SER A 60 1.19 2.76 2.56
N VAL A 61 1.23 4.04 2.19
CA VAL A 61 0.74 5.12 3.04
C VAL A 61 -0.62 5.56 2.52
N ARG A 62 -1.63 5.65 3.39
CA ARG A 62 -3.02 5.94 3.00
C ARG A 62 -3.65 7.00 3.88
N CYS A 63 -4.53 7.82 3.31
CA CYS A 63 -5.34 8.74 4.11
C CYS A 63 -6.23 7.95 5.08
N ALA A 64 -6.24 8.32 6.36
CA ALA A 64 -7.04 7.64 7.39
C ALA A 64 -8.56 7.73 7.16
N VAL A 65 -9.01 8.66 6.30
CA VAL A 65 -10.44 8.95 6.07
C VAL A 65 -10.97 8.38 4.76
N CYS A 66 -10.29 8.63 3.64
CA CYS A 66 -10.76 8.21 2.32
C CYS A 66 -9.98 7.02 1.74
N HIS A 67 -8.98 6.53 2.49
CA HIS A 67 -8.13 5.39 2.17
C HIS A 67 -7.41 5.47 0.82
N SER A 68 -7.32 6.65 0.20
CA SER A 68 -6.50 6.87 -1.00
C SER A 68 -5.02 6.77 -0.64
N ASN A 69 -4.24 6.17 -1.53
CA ASN A 69 -2.79 6.11 -1.39
C ASN A 69 -2.17 7.52 -1.45
N ASP A 70 -1.07 7.70 -0.73
CA ASP A 70 -0.30 8.95 -0.67
C ASP A 70 0.46 9.25 -1.98
N GLY A 71 0.58 8.28 -2.89
CA GLY A 71 1.26 8.44 -4.19
C GLY A 71 0.60 9.45 -5.12
N ASP A 72 -0.69 9.74 -4.93
CA ASP A 72 -1.44 10.70 -5.75
C ASP A 72 -1.48 12.11 -5.11
N CYS A 73 -0.81 12.32 -3.98
CA CYS A 73 -1.05 13.50 -3.13
C CYS A 73 0.12 14.47 -3.06
N PHE A 74 0.30 15.38 -4.03
CA PHE A 74 1.29 16.47 -3.98
C PHE A 74 1.25 17.35 -2.69
N PRO A 75 2.25 17.38 -1.79
CA PRO A 75 3.62 16.92 -1.97
C PRO A 75 3.81 15.55 -1.30
N GLY A 76 3.51 14.48 -2.04
CA GLY A 76 3.52 13.13 -1.50
C GLY A 76 4.91 12.79 -0.99
N THR A 77 5.01 11.79 -0.11
CA THR A 77 6.31 11.34 0.43
C THR A 77 7.29 10.83 -0.64
N TYR A 78 6.80 10.53 -1.84
CA TYR A 78 7.62 10.22 -3.02
C TYR A 78 7.80 11.46 -3.92
N ARG A 79 8.84 12.25 -3.64
CA ARG A 79 9.60 12.96 -4.69
C ARG A 79 10.77 12.06 -5.06
N MET A 80 10.66 11.36 -6.18
CA MET A 80 11.86 10.88 -6.88
C MET A 80 12.00 11.74 -8.14
N TRP A 81 13.22 12.24 -8.37
CA TRP A 81 13.66 13.24 -9.36
C TRP A 81 13.66 14.70 -8.89
N GLY A 82 14.81 15.09 -8.32
CA GLY A 82 15.27 16.47 -8.19
C GLY A 82 16.02 16.72 -6.90
N ASP A 83 17.23 16.17 -6.77
CA ASP A 83 18.40 16.89 -6.25
C ASP A 83 19.67 16.03 -6.44
N GLY A 84 20.53 16.53 -7.32
CA GLY A 84 21.82 15.99 -7.75
C GLY A 84 22.34 16.88 -8.87
#